data_AF-A0A850CCW6-F1
#
_entry.id   AF-A0A850CCW6-F1
#
_cell.length_a   1.000
_cell.length_b   1.000
_cell.length_c   1.000
_cell.angle_alpha   90.00
_cell.angle_beta   90.00
_cell.angle_gamma   90.00
#
_symmetry.space_group_name_H-M   'P 1'
#
loop_
_entity.id
_entity.type
_entity.pdbx_description
1 polymer ?
#
loop_
_entity_poly.entity_id
_entity_poly.type
_entity_poly.pdbx_seq_one_letter_code
_entity_poly.pdbx_strand_id
1 'polypeptide(L)'
;FLTEYPEHELAAEAADGVLDTGSYCADPVAYPGAPAYSGRGPHPMRLQGTTSEDRGFPAEWLGEDAAGTELVVCVTAEVGDYQDSCRYQRSDGSTLWATFYAHRFNITAYELRTGEEVAAYSRQIGEACPDTMDNTYSTVYFSYSGDFMSLASEYTDAEFRGMFSGIVGA
;
A
#
# COMPACT_ATOMS: atom_id res chain seq x y z
N PHE A 1 -2.37 1.69 -28.45
CA PHE A 1 -3.20 2.91 -28.37
C PHE A 1 -2.53 4.01 -27.56
N LEU A 2 -2.35 3.88 -26.23
CA LEU A 2 -1.76 4.95 -25.40
C LEU A 2 -0.37 5.42 -25.88
N THR A 3 0.48 4.49 -26.27
CA THR A 3 1.83 4.78 -26.82
C THR A 3 1.82 5.14 -28.31
N GLU A 4 0.78 4.74 -29.03
CA GLU A 4 0.68 4.88 -30.48
C GLU A 4 0.03 6.22 -30.88
N TYR A 5 -0.91 6.70 -30.06
CA TYR A 5 -1.63 7.97 -30.24
C TYR A 5 -1.69 8.75 -28.91
N PRO A 6 -0.54 9.16 -28.33
CA PRO A 6 -0.49 9.77 -27.01
C PRO A 6 -1.21 11.13 -26.93
N GLU A 7 -1.30 11.86 -28.04
CA GLU A 7 -2.01 13.15 -28.12
C GLU A 7 -3.49 13.00 -28.51
N HIS A 8 -3.99 11.77 -28.66
CA HIS A 8 -5.41 11.55 -28.93
C HIS A 8 -6.25 12.02 -27.75
N GLU A 9 -7.38 12.65 -28.00
CA GLU A 9 -8.28 13.19 -26.96
C GLU A 9 -8.79 12.13 -25.96
N LEU A 10 -8.72 10.85 -26.34
CA LEU A 10 -9.14 9.70 -25.54
C LEU A 10 -7.98 8.99 -24.83
N ALA A 11 -6.73 9.42 -25.04
CA ALA A 11 -5.57 8.75 -24.45
C ALA A 11 -5.58 8.88 -22.91
N ALA A 12 -5.93 10.07 -22.39
CA ALA A 12 -6.07 10.28 -20.96
C ALA A 12 -7.20 9.42 -20.37
N GLU A 13 -8.40 9.43 -20.97
CA GLU A 13 -9.54 8.63 -20.52
C GLU A 13 -9.25 7.13 -20.55
N ALA A 14 -8.56 6.64 -21.58
CA ALA A 14 -8.14 5.25 -21.66
C ALA A 14 -7.09 4.90 -20.57
N ALA A 15 -6.19 5.82 -20.24
CA ALA A 15 -5.22 5.63 -19.16
C ALA A 15 -5.93 5.61 -17.79
N ASP A 16 -6.86 6.53 -17.54
CA ASP A 16 -7.70 6.52 -16.35
C ASP A 16 -8.48 5.21 -16.21
N GLY A 17 -9.06 4.70 -17.30
CA GLY A 17 -9.74 3.40 -17.29
C GLY A 17 -8.84 2.24 -16.84
N VAL A 18 -7.55 2.24 -17.23
CA VAL A 18 -6.58 1.22 -16.77
C VAL A 18 -6.23 1.43 -15.28
N LEU A 19 -6.11 2.68 -14.84
CA LEU A 19 -5.79 3.00 -13.44
C LEU A 19 -6.94 2.65 -12.50
N ASP A 20 -8.17 3.00 -12.86
CA ASP A 20 -9.37 2.84 -12.03
C ASP A 20 -9.85 1.38 -11.97
N THR A 21 -9.54 0.56 -12.97
CA THR A 21 -9.82 -0.89 -12.93
C THR A 21 -8.83 -1.66 -12.07
N GLY A 22 -7.70 -1.04 -11.68
CA GLY A 22 -6.64 -1.70 -10.92
C GLY A 22 -5.85 -2.75 -11.71
N SER A 23 -5.97 -2.77 -13.04
CA SER A 23 -5.29 -3.76 -13.88
C SER A 23 -3.84 -3.39 -14.21
N TYR A 24 -3.44 -2.14 -13.97
CA TYR A 24 -2.09 -1.65 -14.29
C TYR A 24 -0.99 -2.53 -13.68
N CYS A 25 -1.16 -2.97 -12.43
CA CYS A 25 -0.17 -3.81 -11.75
C CYS A 25 0.03 -5.20 -12.36
N ALA A 26 -0.90 -5.67 -13.20
CA ALA A 26 -0.77 -6.94 -13.89
C ALA A 26 -0.03 -6.79 -15.24
N ASP A 27 -0.23 -5.65 -15.91
CA ASP A 27 0.38 -5.34 -17.21
C ASP A 27 0.64 -3.82 -17.31
N PRO A 28 1.77 -3.32 -16.76
CA PRO A 28 2.09 -1.90 -16.77
C PRO A 28 2.17 -1.35 -18.18
N VAL A 29 1.51 -0.22 -18.42
CA VAL A 29 1.46 0.43 -19.73
C VAL A 29 1.92 1.87 -19.63
N ALA A 30 2.72 2.30 -20.60
CA ALA A 30 3.16 3.68 -20.70
C ALA A 30 2.02 4.59 -21.18
N TYR A 31 1.88 5.73 -20.52
CA TYR A 31 1.07 6.86 -20.98
C TYR A 31 1.97 8.10 -21.13
N PRO A 32 2.52 8.36 -22.34
CA PRO A 32 3.48 9.46 -22.55
C PRO A 32 2.95 10.87 -22.25
N GLY A 33 1.63 11.04 -22.11
CA GLY A 33 0.99 12.29 -21.69
C GLY A 33 1.12 12.60 -20.20
N ALA A 34 1.54 11.63 -19.38
CA ALA A 34 1.81 11.85 -17.96
C ALA A 34 3.04 12.75 -17.73
N PRO A 35 3.11 13.45 -16.58
CA PRO A 35 4.30 14.17 -16.17
C PRO A 35 5.46 13.19 -15.95
N ALA A 36 6.68 13.66 -16.17
CA ALA A 36 7.88 12.83 -16.01
C ALA A 36 8.28 12.75 -14.53
N TYR A 37 8.58 11.55 -14.06
CA TYR A 37 9.09 11.32 -12.70
C TYR A 37 10.52 11.85 -12.59
N SER A 38 10.67 13.11 -12.21
CA SER A 38 11.96 13.80 -12.17
C SER A 38 11.95 15.06 -11.32
N GLY A 39 13.13 15.49 -10.87
CA GLY A 39 13.26 16.72 -10.10
C GLY A 39 13.07 16.48 -8.60
N ARG A 40 12.44 17.45 -7.92
CA ARG A 40 12.09 17.34 -6.50
C ARG A 40 10.59 17.09 -6.40
N GLY A 41 10.20 16.19 -5.53
CA GLY A 41 8.81 15.91 -5.23
C GLY A 41 8.04 17.10 -4.64
N PRO A 42 6.75 16.93 -4.36
CA PRO A 42 6.04 15.65 -4.35
C PRO A 42 5.78 15.10 -5.76
N HIS A 43 5.95 13.78 -5.91
CA HIS A 43 5.64 13.02 -7.12
C HIS A 43 4.26 12.34 -6.97
N PRO A 44 3.18 12.88 -7.56
CA PRO A 44 1.84 12.36 -7.33
C PRO A 44 1.71 10.91 -7.81
N MET A 45 1.13 10.07 -6.97
CA MET A 45 0.97 8.64 -7.24
C MET A 45 -0.49 8.19 -7.21
N ARG A 46 -0.78 7.11 -7.93
CA ARG A 46 -1.99 6.30 -7.77
C ARG A 46 -1.63 4.96 -7.14
N LEU A 47 -2.23 4.65 -5.99
CA LEU A 47 -2.06 3.35 -5.33
C LEU A 47 -2.98 2.31 -5.95
N GLN A 48 -2.46 1.08 -6.11
CA GLN A 48 -3.23 -0.08 -6.54
C GLN A 48 -2.95 -1.29 -5.64
N GLY A 49 -3.96 -2.15 -5.45
CA GLY A 49 -3.92 -3.29 -4.52
C GLY A 49 -4.20 -2.92 -3.05
N THR A 50 -4.32 -1.63 -2.76
CA THR A 50 -4.72 -1.06 -1.46
C THR A 50 -5.36 0.31 -1.69
N THR A 51 -6.08 0.85 -0.70
CA THR A 51 -6.72 2.17 -0.81
C THR A 51 -5.96 3.24 -0.03
N SER A 52 -5.85 4.44 -0.61
CA SER A 52 -5.42 5.66 0.08
C SER A 52 -6.56 6.33 0.87
N GLU A 53 -7.82 5.98 0.57
CA GLU A 53 -9.00 6.57 1.18
C GLU A 53 -8.99 6.35 2.69
N ASP A 54 -9.44 7.36 3.43
CA ASP A 54 -9.48 7.40 4.89
C ASP A 54 -8.14 7.21 5.61
N ARG A 55 -7.02 7.08 4.88
CA ARG A 55 -5.67 6.92 5.46
C ARG A 55 -4.89 8.22 5.58
N GLY A 56 -5.51 9.38 5.34
CA GLY A 56 -4.91 10.70 5.57
C GLY A 56 -3.64 10.99 4.78
N PHE A 57 -3.57 10.55 3.52
CA PHE A 57 -2.48 10.91 2.60
C PHE A 57 -2.48 12.42 2.31
N PRO A 58 -1.30 13.07 2.22
CA PRO A 58 -1.21 14.43 1.69
C PRO A 58 -1.81 14.48 0.29
N ALA A 59 -2.63 15.51 0.00
CA ALA A 59 -3.30 15.60 -1.29
C ALA A 59 -2.30 15.70 -2.44
N GLU A 60 -1.17 16.40 -2.24
CA GLU A 60 -0.09 16.51 -3.22
C GLU A 60 0.61 15.18 -3.56
N TRP A 61 0.43 14.14 -2.75
CA TRP A 61 0.99 12.81 -3.01
C TRP A 61 0.08 11.98 -3.90
N LEU A 62 -1.16 12.40 -4.13
CA LEU A 62 -2.16 11.62 -4.85
C LEU A 62 -2.44 12.26 -6.21
N GLY A 63 -2.28 11.49 -7.27
CA GLY A 63 -2.70 11.92 -8.60
C GLY A 63 -4.22 11.84 -8.74
N GLU A 64 -4.88 12.90 -9.20
CA GLU A 64 -6.33 12.92 -9.40
C GLU A 64 -6.79 12.20 -10.66
N ASP A 65 -5.93 12.13 -11.68
CA ASP A 65 -6.15 11.49 -12.98
C ASP A 65 -4.80 11.09 -13.60
N ALA A 66 -4.82 10.44 -14.76
CA ALA A 66 -3.62 10.00 -15.48
C ALA A 66 -2.72 11.17 -15.93
N ALA A 67 -3.28 12.37 -16.16
CA ALA A 67 -2.53 13.55 -16.57
C ALA A 67 -1.82 14.24 -15.39
N GLY A 68 -2.31 14.05 -14.17
CA GLY A 68 -1.70 14.53 -12.93
C GLY A 68 -0.92 13.46 -12.15
N THR A 69 -0.79 12.24 -12.69
CA THR A 69 -0.10 11.12 -12.02
C THR A 69 1.29 10.88 -12.62
N GLU A 70 2.31 10.88 -11.79
CA GLU A 70 3.68 10.52 -12.18
C GLU A 70 3.97 9.04 -11.93
N LEU A 71 3.44 8.50 -10.83
CA LEU A 71 3.74 7.15 -10.37
C LEU A 71 2.48 6.28 -10.26
N VAL A 72 2.57 5.03 -10.69
CA VAL A 72 1.62 3.98 -10.28
C VAL A 72 2.30 3.08 -9.29
N VAL A 73 1.74 2.95 -8.09
CA VAL A 73 2.34 2.22 -6.97
C VAL A 73 1.49 1.01 -6.63
N CYS A 74 2.02 -0.15 -6.99
CA CYS A 74 1.43 -1.46 -6.77
C CYS A 74 1.81 -1.99 -5.39
N VAL A 75 0.81 -2.31 -4.58
CA VAL A 75 1.02 -2.79 -3.21
C VAL A 75 0.33 -4.14 -3.03
N THR A 76 1.09 -5.13 -2.59
CA THR A 76 0.55 -6.40 -2.11
C THR A 76 0.88 -6.57 -0.63
N ALA A 77 -0.03 -7.18 0.12
CA ALA A 77 0.13 -7.41 1.55
C ALA A 77 0.11 -8.91 1.84
N GLU A 78 1.03 -9.37 2.66
CA GLU A 78 1.15 -10.74 3.13
C GLU A 78 1.55 -10.79 4.62
N VAL A 79 1.50 -11.98 5.20
CA VAL A 79 1.99 -12.19 6.58
C VAL A 79 3.50 -12.03 6.59
N GLY A 80 3.97 -11.13 7.43
CA GLY A 80 5.38 -10.86 7.64
C GLY A 80 6.00 -11.71 8.74
N ASP A 81 7.11 -11.21 9.25
CA ASP A 81 7.93 -11.91 10.22
C ASP A 81 7.23 -11.99 11.57
N TYR A 82 7.54 -13.05 12.32
CA TYR A 82 7.21 -13.14 13.73
C TYR A 82 7.77 -11.92 14.48
N GLN A 83 6.93 -11.26 15.26
CA GLN A 83 7.34 -10.14 16.09
C GLN A 83 7.55 -10.61 17.53
N ASP A 84 6.47 -11.03 18.20
CA ASP A 84 6.55 -11.53 19.57
C ASP A 84 5.31 -12.36 19.98
N SER A 85 5.36 -13.00 21.14
CA SER A 85 4.27 -13.74 21.76
C SER A 85 4.04 -13.25 23.18
N CYS A 86 2.84 -12.75 23.44
CA CYS A 86 2.49 -12.15 24.71
C CYS A 86 1.28 -12.79 25.36
N ARG A 87 1.19 -12.54 26.67
CA ARG A 87 0.23 -13.15 27.57
C ARG A 87 -0.71 -12.07 28.10
N TYR A 88 -1.98 -12.21 27.78
CA TYR A 88 -3.04 -11.28 28.16
C TYR A 88 -3.93 -11.89 29.22
N GLN A 89 -4.28 -11.10 30.23
CA GLN A 89 -5.22 -11.52 31.26
C GLN A 89 -6.62 -11.07 30.88
N ARG A 90 -7.56 -12.02 30.79
CA ARG A 90 -8.97 -11.76 30.49
C ARG A 90 -9.74 -11.38 31.74
N SER A 91 -10.88 -10.73 31.55
CA SER A 91 -11.76 -10.28 32.64
C SER A 91 -12.34 -11.43 33.48
N ASP A 92 -12.44 -12.63 32.92
CA ASP A 92 -12.84 -13.86 33.60
C ASP A 92 -11.70 -14.53 34.41
N GLY A 93 -10.51 -13.91 34.44
CA GLY A 93 -9.33 -14.41 35.12
C GLY A 93 -8.50 -15.42 34.32
N SER A 94 -8.99 -15.85 33.15
CA SER A 94 -8.24 -16.73 32.25
C SER A 94 -7.09 -15.97 31.57
N THR A 95 -6.20 -16.74 30.95
CA THR A 95 -5.01 -16.22 30.27
C THR A 95 -5.09 -16.55 28.79
N LEU A 96 -4.86 -15.55 27.94
CA LEU A 96 -4.75 -15.69 26.49
C LEU A 96 -3.30 -15.53 26.08
N TRP A 97 -2.79 -16.49 25.32
CA TRP A 97 -1.51 -16.39 24.62
C TRP A 97 -1.76 -15.92 23.20
N ALA A 98 -1.12 -14.83 22.79
CA ALA A 98 -1.26 -14.28 21.46
C ALA A 98 0.11 -14.10 20.81
N THR A 99 0.27 -14.63 19.61
CA THR A 99 1.45 -14.46 18.75
C THR A 99 1.16 -13.45 17.66
N PHE A 100 2.09 -12.51 17.48
CA PHE A 100 1.97 -11.37 16.58
C PHE A 100 2.96 -11.50 15.43
N TYR A 101 2.45 -11.31 14.21
CA TYR A 101 3.24 -11.26 12.98
C TYR A 101 3.12 -9.87 12.35
N ALA A 102 4.19 -9.37 11.75
CA ALA A 102 4.14 -8.11 11.03
C ALA A 102 3.24 -8.22 9.78
N HIS A 103 2.79 -7.09 9.25
CA HIS A 103 2.34 -7.01 7.87
C HIS A 103 3.54 -6.78 6.97
N ARG A 104 3.73 -7.64 5.97
CA ARG A 104 4.72 -7.43 4.92
C ARG A 104 4.03 -6.86 3.69
N PHE A 105 4.46 -5.67 3.29
CA PHE A 105 4.02 -4.99 2.08
C PHE A 105 5.11 -5.08 1.03
N ASN A 106 4.80 -5.66 -0.12
CA ASN A 106 5.67 -5.59 -1.30
C ASN A 106 5.15 -4.46 -2.19
N ILE A 107 6.03 -3.52 -2.48
CA ILE A 107 5.73 -2.26 -3.15
C ILE A 107 6.57 -2.19 -4.42
N THR A 108 5.90 -2.01 -5.56
CA THR A 108 6.55 -1.73 -6.83
C THR A 108 5.97 -0.45 -7.40
N ALA A 109 6.83 0.49 -7.76
CA ALA A 109 6.47 1.77 -8.35
C ALA A 109 6.91 1.82 -9.81
N TYR A 110 6.01 2.25 -10.68
CA TYR A 110 6.23 2.46 -12.11
C TYR A 110 6.06 3.94 -12.43
N GLU A 111 6.94 4.49 -13.28
CA GLU A 111 6.69 5.80 -13.88
C GLU A 111 5.58 5.66 -14.93
N LEU A 112 4.46 6.37 -14.76
CA LEU A 112 3.31 6.25 -15.66
C LEU A 112 3.66 6.66 -17.10
N ARG A 113 4.52 7.68 -17.23
CA ARG A 113 4.95 8.22 -18.53
C ARG A 113 5.60 7.17 -19.43
N THR A 114 6.47 6.35 -18.85
CA THR A 114 7.33 5.41 -19.57
C THR A 114 6.90 3.96 -19.39
N GLY A 115 6.13 3.67 -18.34
CA GLY A 115 5.79 2.31 -17.90
C GLY A 115 6.95 1.58 -17.23
N GLU A 116 8.09 2.25 -17.00
CA GLU A 116 9.28 1.63 -16.43
C GLU A 116 9.19 1.51 -14.91
N GLU A 117 9.70 0.40 -14.38
CA GLU A 117 9.85 0.21 -12.93
C GLU A 117 10.94 1.15 -12.41
N VAL A 118 10.58 2.01 -11.45
CA VAL A 118 11.50 2.99 -10.83
C VAL A 118 11.91 2.62 -9.42
N ALA A 119 11.11 1.79 -8.74
CA ALA A 119 11.45 1.25 -7.42
C ALA A 119 10.71 -0.06 -7.16
N ALA A 120 11.40 -1.01 -6.51
CA ALA A 120 10.79 -2.21 -5.95
C ALA A 120 11.40 -2.49 -4.58
N TYR A 121 10.56 -2.62 -3.55
CA TYR A 121 11.01 -2.88 -2.19
C TYR A 121 9.91 -3.49 -1.31
N SER A 122 10.34 -4.11 -0.22
CA SER A 122 9.43 -4.58 0.82
C SER A 122 9.56 -3.76 2.10
N ARG A 123 8.45 -3.59 2.80
CA ARG A 123 8.40 -2.99 4.15
C ARG A 123 7.57 -3.88 5.07
N GLN A 124 7.98 -3.93 6.32
CA GLN A 124 7.23 -4.62 7.36
C GLN A 124 6.85 -3.63 8.44
N ILE A 125 5.56 -3.59 8.77
CA ILE A 125 5.01 -2.72 9.83
C ILE A 125 4.10 -3.55 10.72
N GLY A 126 3.97 -3.15 11.97
CA GLY A 126 3.21 -3.88 12.97
C GLY A 126 3.72 -3.61 14.37
N GLU A 127 2.81 -3.47 15.32
CA GLU A 127 3.12 -3.32 16.74
C GLU A 127 3.22 -4.69 17.43
N ALA A 128 4.41 -4.98 17.98
CA ALA A 128 4.61 -6.20 18.76
C ALA A 128 3.95 -6.07 20.13
N CYS A 129 3.02 -6.98 20.45
CA CYS A 129 2.38 -7.07 21.76
C CYS A 129 1.73 -5.77 22.27
N PRO A 130 0.68 -5.29 21.59
CA PRO A 130 -0.08 -4.11 22.02
C PRO A 130 -0.64 -4.28 23.44
N ASP A 131 -0.61 -3.21 24.25
CA ASP A 131 -1.08 -3.25 25.65
C ASP A 131 -2.55 -3.68 25.79
N THR A 132 -3.38 -3.36 24.79
CA THR A 132 -4.78 -3.73 24.74
C THR A 132 -5.10 -4.41 23.42
N MET A 133 -5.66 -5.62 23.51
CA MET A 133 -6.26 -6.26 22.35
C MET A 133 -7.69 -5.73 22.17
N ASP A 134 -7.86 -4.74 21.30
CA ASP A 134 -9.19 -4.28 20.90
C ASP A 134 -9.76 -5.12 19.73
N ASN A 135 -10.95 -4.77 19.21
CA ASN A 135 -11.60 -5.52 18.12
C ASN A 135 -11.18 -5.02 16.73
N THR A 136 -10.11 -4.23 16.62
CA THR A 136 -9.71 -3.55 15.39
C THR A 136 -8.66 -4.33 14.59
N TYR A 137 -8.14 -5.45 15.14
CA TYR A 137 -7.18 -6.30 14.43
C TYR A 137 -7.72 -6.73 13.07
N SER A 138 -6.99 -6.32 12.03
CA SER A 138 -7.28 -6.65 10.65
C SER A 138 -7.22 -8.17 10.46
N THR A 139 -8.30 -8.77 9.98
CA THR A 139 -8.48 -10.22 9.80
C THR A 139 -7.59 -10.85 8.73
N VAL A 140 -6.52 -10.17 8.27
CA VAL A 140 -5.62 -10.65 7.20
C VAL A 140 -5.00 -12.00 7.56
N TYR A 141 -4.75 -12.23 8.86
CA TYR A 141 -4.44 -13.55 9.37
C TYR A 141 -4.94 -13.65 10.81
N PHE A 142 -5.89 -14.54 11.05
CA PHE A 142 -6.42 -14.81 12.38
C PHE A 142 -6.60 -16.31 12.55
N SER A 143 -5.96 -16.88 13.58
CA SER A 143 -6.20 -18.25 13.99
C SER A 143 -6.37 -18.31 15.51
N TYR A 144 -7.31 -19.15 15.96
CA TYR A 144 -7.67 -19.29 17.36
C TYR A 144 -7.79 -20.76 17.72
N SER A 145 -7.08 -21.20 18.74
CA SER A 145 -7.22 -22.55 19.30
C SER A 145 -7.10 -22.55 20.82
N GLY A 146 -8.23 -22.77 21.50
CA GLY A 146 -8.28 -22.79 22.98
C GLY A 146 -7.87 -21.45 23.57
N ASP A 147 -6.73 -21.41 24.25
CA ASP A 147 -6.15 -20.21 24.87
C ASP A 147 -5.02 -19.58 24.03
N PHE A 148 -4.82 -20.06 22.80
CA PHE A 148 -3.80 -19.57 21.87
C PHE A 148 -4.42 -18.85 20.68
N MET A 149 -3.82 -17.73 20.30
CA MET A 149 -4.22 -16.89 19.19
C MET A 149 -3.01 -16.49 18.36
N SER A 150 -3.14 -16.45 17.04
CA SER A 150 -2.13 -15.85 16.16
C SER A 150 -2.79 -14.85 15.24
N LEU A 151 -2.19 -13.67 15.14
CA LEU A 151 -2.74 -12.55 14.41
C LEU A 151 -1.66 -11.74 13.70
N ALA A 152 -2.08 -11.07 12.62
CA ALA A 152 -1.32 -9.96 12.07
C ALA A 152 -1.43 -8.74 13.01
N SER A 153 -0.33 -8.02 13.17
CA SER A 153 -0.20 -6.94 14.14
C SER A 153 -0.82 -5.66 13.63
N GLU A 154 -1.39 -4.86 14.52
CA GLU A 154 -1.91 -3.55 14.13
C GLU A 154 -0.81 -2.60 13.69
N TYR A 155 -1.17 -1.66 12.83
CA TYR A 155 -0.32 -0.56 12.41
C TYR A 155 -1.17 0.68 12.20
N THR A 156 -0.55 1.84 12.34
CA THR A 156 -1.19 3.14 12.15
C THR A 156 -1.19 3.56 10.68
N ASP A 157 -2.13 4.43 10.30
CA ASP A 157 -2.11 5.04 8.98
C ASP A 157 -0.82 5.84 8.73
N ALA A 158 -0.20 6.39 9.77
CA ALA A 158 1.05 7.12 9.66
C ALA A 158 2.21 6.19 9.25
N GLU A 159 2.31 5.00 9.86
CA GLU A 159 3.28 3.97 9.47
C GLU A 159 3.04 3.49 8.03
N PHE A 160 1.76 3.27 7.66
CA PHE A 160 1.42 2.86 6.31
C PHE A 160 1.85 3.92 5.28
N ARG A 161 1.52 5.19 5.49
CA ARG A 161 1.93 6.30 4.60
C ARG A 161 3.45 6.45 4.54
N GLY A 162 4.12 6.27 5.66
CA GLY A 162 5.58 6.38 5.77
C GLY A 162 6.33 5.44 4.82
N MET A 163 5.71 4.34 4.38
CA MET A 163 6.32 3.42 3.41
C MET A 163 6.57 4.06 2.04
N PHE A 164 5.83 5.12 1.68
CA PHE A 164 5.88 5.74 0.34
C PHE A 164 6.70 7.03 0.30
N SER A 165 7.12 7.56 1.45
CA SER A 165 7.80 8.86 1.51
C SER A 165 9.09 8.91 0.69
N GLY A 166 9.78 7.77 0.56
CA GLY A 166 11.03 7.67 -0.19
C GLY A 166 10.87 7.72 -1.72
N ILE A 167 9.68 7.46 -2.25
CA ILE A 167 9.40 7.54 -3.69
C ILE A 167 8.61 8.80 -4.06
N VAL A 168 7.76 9.29 -3.16
CA VAL A 168 6.98 10.51 -3.41
C VAL A 168 7.77 11.77 -3.09
N GLY A 169 8.67 11.73 -2.11
CA GLY A 169 9.45 12.90 -1.65
C GLY A 169 10.87 13.01 -2.17
N ALA A 170 11.29 12.14 -3.10
CA ALA A 170 12.62 12.16 -3.72
C ALA A 170 12.88 13.45 -4.51
#